data_AF-A0A699Z413-F1
#
_entry.id   AF-A0A699Z413-F1
#
_cell.length_a   1.000
_cell.length_b   1.000
_cell.length_c   1.000
_cell.angle_alpha   90.00
_cell.angle_beta   90.00
_cell.angle_gamma   90.00
#
_symmetry.space_group_name_H-M   'P 1'
#
loop_
_entity.id
_entity.type
_entity.pdbx_description
1 polymer ?
#
loop_
_entity_poly.entity_id
_entity_poly.type
_entity_poly.pdbx_seq_one_letter_code
_entity_poly.pdbx_strand_id
1 'polypeptide(L)' 'MEEVSKYGTLVSVTIPAPHPTDPSKDAPGVGLVFLRYQSPQGAERARLALDGRQFGDSLVQASFFDTAEFEAGRLR' A
#
# COMPACT_ATOMS: atom_id res chain seq x y z
N MET A 1 8.70 -0.85 -8.94
CA MET A 1 7.92 0.37 -8.63
C MET A 1 7.45 1.12 -9.89
N GLU A 2 7.90 0.76 -11.10
CA GLU A 2 7.44 1.41 -12.35
C GLU A 2 5.93 1.26 -12.61
N GLU A 3 5.32 0.13 -12.24
CA GLU A 3 3.90 -0.15 -12.46
C GLU A 3 2.93 0.85 -11.78
N VAL A 4 3.32 1.46 -10.66
CA VAL A 4 2.43 2.35 -9.89
C VAL A 4 2.65 3.83 -10.21
N SER A 5 3.80 4.16 -10.82
CA SER A 5 4.15 5.53 -11.19
C SER A 5 3.36 6.04 -12.40
N LYS A 6 2.74 5.13 -13.18
CA LYS A 6 1.89 5.48 -14.33
C LYS A 6 0.54 6.11 -13.95
N TYR A 7 0.11 5.94 -12.70
CA TYR A 7 -1.18 6.45 -12.23
C TYR A 7 -1.12 7.89 -11.73
N GLY A 8 0.07 8.39 -11.41
CA GLY A 8 0.30 9.77 -10.94
C GLY A 8 1.67 9.94 -10.27
N THR A 9 1.98 11.16 -9.85
CA THR A 9 3.23 11.44 -9.16
C THR A 9 3.25 10.75 -7.79
N LEU A 10 4.08 9.72 -7.68
CA LEU A 10 4.28 8.95 -6.46
C LEU A 10 5.25 9.72 -5.55
N VAL A 11 4.80 10.02 -4.33
CA VAL A 11 5.57 10.77 -3.32
C VAL A 11 6.35 9.83 -2.42
N SER A 12 5.75 8.71 -2.01
CA SER A 12 6.41 7.72 -1.16
C SER A 12 5.78 6.34 -1.33
N VAL A 13 6.57 5.30 -1.10
CA VAL A 13 6.13 3.91 -1.02
C VAL A 13 6.64 3.32 0.28
N THR A 14 5.74 2.74 1.06
CA THR A 14 6.11 2.03 2.29
C THR A 14 5.58 0.60 2.23
N ILE A 15 6.48 -0.35 2.48
CA ILE A 15 6.17 -1.78 2.55
C ILE A 15 6.70 -2.27 3.90
N PRO A 16 5.84 -2.48 4.90
CA PRO A 16 6.26 -3.06 6.16
C PRO A 16 6.81 -4.46 5.92
N ALA A 17 8.09 -4.65 6.27
CA ALA A 17 8.75 -5.94 6.13
C ALA A 17 8.41 -6.83 7.34
N PRO A 18 8.18 -8.13 7.13
CA PRO A 18 8.03 -9.08 8.23
C PRO A 18 9.29 -9.11 9.09
N HIS A 19 9.11 -9.42 10.37
CA HIS A 19 10.23 -9.58 11.28
C HIS A 19 11.06 -10.80 10.83
N PRO A 20 12.39 -10.68 10.74
CA PRO A 20 13.23 -11.67 10.04
C PRO A 20 13.24 -13.06 10.67
N THR A 21 12.89 -13.18 11.95
CA THR A 21 13.00 -14.43 12.73
C THR A 21 11.76 -14.82 13.51
N ASP A 22 10.78 -13.92 13.65
CA ASP A 22 9.67 -14.12 14.58
C ASP A 22 8.41 -13.42 14.06
N PRO A 23 7.52 -14.16 13.38
CA PRO A 23 6.28 -13.61 12.82
C PRO A 23 5.35 -12.99 13.87
N SER A 24 5.48 -13.37 15.16
CA SER A 24 4.68 -12.77 16.22
C SER A 24 5.07 -11.31 16.51
N LYS A 25 6.22 -10.86 15.99
CA LYS A 25 6.74 -9.49 16.08
C LYS A 25 6.60 -8.72 14.78
N ASP A 26 5.81 -9.24 13.84
CA ASP A 26 5.53 -8.52 12.60
C ASP A 26 4.95 -7.15 12.92
N ALA A 27 5.48 -6.14 12.22
CA ALA A 27 4.96 -4.80 12.33
C ALA A 27 3.50 -4.78 11.85
N PRO A 28 2.65 -3.92 12.43
CA PRO A 28 1.31 -3.73 11.90
C PRO A 28 1.40 -3.37 10.40
N GLY A 29 0.56 -3.99 9.56
CA GLY A 29 0.57 -3.79 8.11
C GLY A 29 1.60 -4.60 7.31
N VAL A 30 2.27 -5.60 7.89
CA VAL A 30 3.03 -6.61 7.12
C VAL A 30 2.10 -7.31 6.11
N GLY A 31 2.52 -7.35 4.85
CA GLY A 31 1.69 -7.83 3.73
C GLY A 31 0.90 -6.75 3.01
N LEU A 32 0.87 -5.51 3.52
CA LEU A 32 0.30 -4.35 2.85
C LEU A 32 1.38 -3.51 2.14
N VAL A 33 0.94 -2.77 1.12
CA VAL A 33 1.77 -1.81 0.39
C VAL A 33 1.07 -0.45 0.42
N PHE A 34 1.73 0.55 0.99
CA PHE A 34 1.21 1.90 1.08
C PHE A 34 1.85 2.77 0.00
N LEU A 35 1.00 3.33 -0.86
CA LEU A 35 1.40 4.19 -1.96
C LEU A 35 0.88 5.61 -1.70
N ARG A 36 1.78 6.56 -1.44
CA ARG A 36 1.41 7.96 -1.28
C ARG A 36 1.58 8.67 -2.61
N TYR A 37 0.49 9.18 -3.16
CA TYR A 37 0.49 10.03 -4.35
C TYR A 37 0.42 11.51 -3.97
N GLN A 38 0.91 12.38 -4.85
CA GLN A 38 0.87 13.83 -4.65
C GLN A 38 -0.55 14.39 -4.76
N SER A 39 -1.39 13.79 -5.61
CA SER A 39 -2.78 14.18 -5.79
C SER A 39 -3.75 13.03 -5.53
N PRO A 40 -4.95 13.33 -5.03
CA PRO A 40 -5.98 12.31 -4.78
C PRO A 40 -6.43 11.63 -6.08
N GLN A 41 -6.42 12.32 -7.22
CA GLN A 41 -6.75 11.69 -8.52
C GLN A 41 -5.71 10.64 -8.95
N GLY A 42 -4.45 10.77 -8.52
CA GLY A 42 -3.44 9.73 -8.76
C GLY A 42 -3.72 8.49 -7.93
N ALA A 43 -4.07 8.68 -6.65
CA ALA A 43 -4.43 7.60 -5.75
C ALA A 43 -5.72 6.88 -6.19
N GLU A 44 -6.73 7.61 -6.68
CA GLU A 44 -7.97 7.02 -7.19
C GLU A 44 -7.72 6.15 -8.44
N ARG A 45 -6.91 6.64 -9.39
CA ARG A 45 -6.53 5.85 -10.57
C ARG A 45 -5.76 4.60 -10.20
N ALA A 46 -4.83 4.70 -9.25
CA ALA A 46 -4.09 3.56 -8.74
C ALA A 46 -5.01 2.54 -8.07
N ARG A 47 -5.94 3.01 -7.22
CA ARG A 47 -6.95 2.18 -6.56
C ARG A 47 -7.77 1.42 -7.60
N LEU A 48 -8.38 2.12 -8.57
CA LEU A 48 -9.20 1.49 -9.60
C LEU A 48 -8.45 0.46 -10.45
N ALA A 49 -7.15 0.66 -10.66
CA ALA A 49 -6.34 -0.24 -11.47
C ALA A 49 -5.77 -1.44 -10.69
N LEU A 50 -5.63 -1.32 -9.37
CA LEU A 50 -5.05 -2.36 -8.52
C LEU A 50 -6.12 -3.16 -7.77
N ASP A 51 -7.24 -2.52 -7.41
CA ASP A 51 -8.37 -3.15 -6.74
C ASP A 51 -8.97 -4.25 -7.62
N GLY A 52 -9.05 -5.46 -7.08
CA GLY A 52 -9.54 -6.63 -7.82
C GLY A 52 -8.52 -7.25 -8.79
N ARG A 53 -7.27 -6.78 -8.85
CA ARG A 53 -6.22 -7.52 -9.61
C ARG A 53 -5.86 -8.79 -8.87
N GLN A 54 -5.80 -9.89 -9.61
CA GLN A 54 -5.27 -11.15 -9.11
C GLN A 54 -3.77 -11.21 -9.35
N PHE A 55 -3.00 -11.43 -8.29
CA PHE A 55 -1.56 -11.71 -8.32
C PHE A 55 -1.34 -13.13 -7.83
N GLY A 56 -1.14 -14.07 -8.76
CA GLY A 56 -1.10 -15.50 -8.45
C GLY A 56 -2.46 -16.00 -7.94
N ASP A 57 -2.50 -16.56 -6.73
CA ASP A 57 -3.75 -16.95 -6.04
C ASP A 57 -4.25 -15.90 -5.04
N SER A 58 -3.60 -14.73 -4.96
CA SER A 58 -3.98 -13.66 -4.06
C SER A 58 -4.72 -12.55 -4.81
N LEU A 59 -5.87 -12.12 -4.29
CA LEU A 59 -6.61 -10.97 -4.80
C LEU A 59 -6.11 -9.70 -4.12
N VAL A 60 -5.67 -8.72 -4.92
CA VAL A 60 -5.24 -7.42 -4.43
C VAL A 60 -6.49 -6.59 -4.14
N GLN A 61 -6.61 -6.14 -2.89
CA GLN A 61 -7.64 -5.18 -2.49
C GLN A 61 -6.97 -3.82 -2.26
N ALA A 62 -7.40 -2.81 -2.99
CA ALA A 62 -6.88 -1.46 -2.84
C ALA A 62 -7.95 -0.54 -2.23
N SER A 63 -7.62 0.04 -1.08
CA SER A 63 -8.49 0.98 -0.37
C SER A 63 -7.73 2.26 -0.02
N PHE A 64 -8.47 3.35 0.21
CA PHE A 64 -7.88 4.56 0.73
C PHE A 64 -7.58 4.38 2.21
N PHE A 65 -6.42 4.89 2.62
CA PHE A 65 -5.98 4.87 4.01
C PHE A 65 -5.67 6.29 4.45
N ASP A 66 -6.04 6.62 5.68
CA ASP A 66 -5.83 7.97 6.21
C ASP A 66 -4.34 8.22 6.47
N THR A 67 -3.85 9.37 6.03
CA THR A 67 -2.41 9.69 6.13
C THR A 67 -1.98 9.90 7.59
N ALA A 68 -2.85 10.46 8.43
CA ALA A 68 -2.53 10.67 9.84
C ALA A 68 -2.53 9.33 10.61
N GLU A 69 -3.42 8.40 10.28
CA GLU A 69 -3.33 7.03 10.83
C GLU A 69 -2.07 6.30 10.38
N PHE A 70 -1.63 6.53 9.14
CA PHE A 70 -0.42 5.92 8.59
C PHE A 70 0.84 6.43 9.29
N GLU A 71 0.94 7.75 9.45
CA GLU A 71 2.05 8.39 10.16
C GLU A 71 2.07 8.05 11.65
N ALA A 72 0.89 7.80 12.25
CA ALA A 72 0.78 7.32 13.62
C ALA A 72 1.12 5.84 13.80
N GLY A 73 1.42 5.10 12.72
CA GLY A 73 1.72 3.66 12.77
C GLY A 73 0.51 2.79 13.12
N ARG A 74 -0.72 3.31 13.00
CA ARG A 74 -1.97 2.57 13.23
C ARG A 74 -2.37 1.76 11.99
N LEU A 75 -1.42 1.01 11.45
CA LEU A 75 -1.68 0.09 10.35
C LEU A 75 -2.45 -1.09 10.95
N ARG A 76 -3.66 -1.37 10.46
CA ARG A 76 -4.52 -2.41 11.03
C ARG A 76 -4.11 -3.81 10.57
#